data_AF-A0A6G6ZXX8-F1
#
_entry.id   AF-A0A6G6ZXX8-F1
#
_cell.length_a   1.000
_cell.length_b   1.000
_cell.length_c   1.000
_cell.angle_alpha   90.00
_cell.angle_beta   90.00
_cell.angle_gamma   90.00
#
_symmetry.space_group_name_H-M   'P 1'
#
loop_
_entity.id
_entity.type
_entity.pdbx_description
1 polymer ?
#
loop_
_entity_poly.entity_id
_entity_poly.type
_entity_poly.pdbx_seq_one_letter_code
_entity_poly.pdbx_strand_id
1 'polypeptide(L)'
;MKSSIPALRSLGITGSACPVTKVLAPNVSRSFGSFNISYCRQRADYGCDTTAIVLEGRVFLILNGYHAEPLINAATENGIQGCVDYFVENIAQANALSEHLMAAGVVSDPFNLMGTALEVMGQHNVETLAKAAA
;
A
#
# COMPACT_ATOMS: atom_id res chain seq x y z
N MET A 1 0.06 -15.91 6.90
CA MET A 1 -0.32 -16.89 5.85
C MET A 1 0.05 -16.33 4.48
N LYS A 2 0.42 -17.17 3.50
CA LYS A 2 0.64 -16.73 2.12
C LYS A 2 -0.57 -17.11 1.28
N SER A 3 -1.14 -16.18 0.53
CA SER A 3 -2.27 -16.47 -0.35
C SER A 3 -1.84 -17.16 -1.65
N SER A 4 -2.69 -18.05 -2.17
CA SER A 4 -2.45 -18.77 -3.41
C SER A 4 -2.71 -17.87 -4.62
N ILE A 5 -2.11 -18.17 -5.79
CA ILE A 5 -2.35 -17.40 -7.02
C ILE A 5 -3.85 -17.36 -7.39
N PRO A 6 -4.61 -18.47 -7.32
CA PRO A 6 -6.06 -18.42 -7.56
C PRO A 6 -6.81 -17.49 -6.61
N ALA A 7 -6.48 -17.51 -5.31
CA ALA A 7 -7.12 -16.64 -4.31
C ALA A 7 -6.81 -15.15 -4.55
N LEU A 8 -5.59 -14.82 -4.99
CA LEU A 8 -5.26 -13.45 -5.39
C LEU A 8 -6.08 -13.02 -6.63
N ARG A 9 -6.23 -13.90 -7.62
CA ARG A 9 -7.03 -13.60 -8.83
C ARG A 9 -8.50 -13.37 -8.53
N SER A 10 -9.11 -14.13 -7.61
CA SER A 10 -10.50 -13.90 -7.20
C SER A 10 -10.71 -12.55 -6.52
N LEU A 11 -9.65 -11.97 -5.94
CA LEU A 11 -9.67 -10.61 -5.39
C LEU A 11 -9.43 -9.53 -6.45
N GLY A 12 -9.32 -9.88 -7.74
CA GLY A 12 -9.04 -8.94 -8.83
C GLY A 12 -7.59 -8.47 -8.90
N ILE A 13 -6.67 -9.13 -8.20
CA ILE A 13 -5.23 -8.85 -8.28
C ILE A 13 -4.68 -9.45 -9.58
N THR A 14 -3.87 -8.66 -10.28
CA THR A 14 -3.19 -9.08 -11.51
C THR A 14 -1.68 -8.83 -11.40
N GLY A 15 -0.90 -9.64 -12.10
CA GLY A 15 0.55 -9.44 -12.27
C GLY A 15 0.84 -8.89 -13.66
N SER A 16 1.98 -8.21 -13.81
CA SER A 16 2.46 -7.72 -15.10
C SER A 16 3.78 -8.38 -15.48
N ALA A 17 4.09 -8.39 -16.77
CA ALA A 17 5.41 -8.77 -17.26
C ALA A 17 6.10 -7.53 -17.83
N CYS A 18 7.40 -7.40 -17.60
CA CYS A 18 8.20 -6.39 -18.30
C CYS A 18 8.06 -6.63 -19.81
N PRO A 19 7.64 -5.62 -20.60
CA PRO A 19 7.34 -5.82 -22.02
C PRO A 19 8.56 -6.25 -22.83
N VAL A 20 9.76 -5.83 -22.41
CA VAL A 20 11.03 -6.12 -23.08
C VAL A 20 11.61 -7.45 -22.64
N THR A 21 11.83 -7.65 -21.34
CA THR A 21 12.52 -8.86 -20.83
C THR A 21 11.58 -10.06 -20.66
N LYS A 22 10.27 -9.85 -20.71
CA LYS A 22 9.21 -10.83 -20.41
C LYS A 22 9.27 -11.40 -18.99
N VAL A 23 10.13 -10.87 -18.13
CA VAL A 23 10.22 -11.23 -16.72
C VAL A 23 8.98 -10.70 -16.00
N LEU A 24 8.35 -11.53 -15.18
CA LEU A 24 7.22 -11.13 -14.35
C LEU A 24 7.67 -10.11 -13.30
N ALA A 25 6.87 -9.07 -13.11
CA ALA A 25 7.03 -8.18 -11.98
C ALA A 25 6.90 -9.00 -10.68
N PRO A 26 7.75 -8.73 -9.67
CA PRO A 26 7.74 -9.50 -8.42
C PRO A 26 6.47 -9.24 -7.60
N ASN A 27 5.84 -8.08 -7.81
CA ASN A 27 4.60 -7.68 -7.19
C ASN A 27 3.40 -7.94 -8.10
N VAL A 28 2.26 -8.16 -7.46
CA VAL A 28 0.94 -8.20 -8.08
C VAL A 28 0.10 -7.08 -7.48
N SER A 29 -0.90 -6.57 -8.21
CA SER A 29 -1.70 -5.43 -7.74
C SER A 29 -3.13 -5.42 -8.23
N ARG A 30 -3.99 -4.69 -7.51
CA ARG A 30 -5.32 -4.28 -7.94
C ARG A 30 -5.44 -2.75 -7.86
N SER A 31 -6.01 -2.14 -8.90
CA SER A 31 -6.22 -0.69 -8.97
C SER A 31 -7.63 -0.30 -8.52
N PHE A 32 -7.72 0.88 -7.90
CA PHE A 32 -8.95 1.54 -7.46
C PHE A 32 -9.02 3.00 -7.94
N GLY A 33 -8.36 3.32 -9.06
CA GLY A 33 -8.24 4.68 -9.58
C GLY A 33 -6.98 5.36 -9.06
N SER A 34 -7.10 6.31 -8.15
CA SER A 34 -6.00 7.10 -7.60
C SER A 34 -5.08 6.34 -6.63
N PHE A 35 -5.41 5.09 -6.30
CA PHE A 35 -4.57 4.22 -5.50
C PHE A 35 -4.63 2.75 -5.94
N ASN A 36 -3.63 1.98 -5.51
CA ASN A 36 -3.52 0.55 -5.79
C ASN A 36 -3.18 -0.23 -4.52
N ILE A 37 -3.69 -1.44 -4.40
CA ILE A 37 -3.20 -2.42 -3.41
C ILE A 37 -2.20 -3.33 -4.10
N SER A 38 -0.96 -3.35 -3.62
CA SER A 38 0.12 -4.19 -4.18
C SER A 38 0.62 -5.19 -3.16
N TYR A 39 0.83 -6.43 -3.58
CA TYR A 39 1.39 -7.49 -2.76
C TYR A 39 2.68 -8.02 -3.39
N CYS A 40 3.76 -8.02 -2.61
CA CYS A 40 5.08 -8.50 -3.03
C CYS A 40 5.50 -9.68 -2.15
N ARG A 41 5.91 -10.79 -2.79
CA ARG A 41 6.40 -12.00 -2.09
C ARG A 41 7.92 -12.07 -2.03
N GLN A 42 8.60 -11.03 -2.52
CA GLN A 42 10.04 -11.00 -2.64
C GLN A 42 10.67 -10.48 -1.35
N ARG A 43 11.38 -11.39 -0.66
CA ARG A 43 12.03 -11.09 0.62
C ARG A 43 13.37 -10.36 0.47
N ALA A 44 13.98 -10.38 -0.72
CA ALA A 44 15.29 -9.79 -0.94
C ALA A 44 15.30 -8.28 -0.66
N ASP A 45 14.21 -7.58 -0.99
CA ASP A 45 14.15 -6.12 -0.90
C ASP A 45 13.56 -5.65 0.43
N TYR A 46 12.59 -6.38 0.99
CA TYR A 46 11.82 -5.98 2.18
C TYR A 46 12.06 -6.83 3.43
N GLY A 47 12.90 -7.87 3.34
CA GLY A 47 13.13 -8.86 4.41
C GLY A 47 11.95 -9.82 4.65
N CYS A 48 10.75 -9.50 4.14
CA CYS A 48 9.54 -10.30 4.27
C CYS A 48 8.62 -10.13 3.06
N ASP A 49 7.49 -10.84 3.04
CA ASP A 49 6.40 -10.54 2.11
C ASP A 49 5.80 -9.19 2.55
N THR A 50 5.39 -8.32 1.64
CA THR A 50 4.83 -7.00 1.97
C THR A 50 3.54 -6.71 1.21
N THR A 51 2.66 -5.93 1.84
CA THR A 51 1.47 -5.40 1.18
C THR A 51 1.49 -3.88 1.29
N ALA A 52 1.29 -3.20 0.17
CA ALA A 52 1.34 -1.75 0.08
C ALA A 52 0.02 -1.15 -0.42
N ILE A 53 -0.36 -0.01 0.16
CA ILE A 53 -1.28 0.95 -0.46
C ILE A 53 -0.40 1.95 -1.21
N VAL A 54 -0.57 2.02 -2.53
CA VAL A 54 0.24 2.85 -3.43
C VAL A 54 -0.61 3.99 -3.97
N LEU A 55 -0.32 5.23 -3.56
CA LEU A 55 -1.06 6.43 -3.99
C LEU A 55 -0.39 7.02 -5.24
N GLU A 56 -1.16 7.18 -6.33
CA GLU A 56 -0.71 7.74 -7.62
C GLU A 56 0.63 7.15 -8.13
N GLY A 57 0.90 5.88 -7.81
CA GLY A 57 2.14 5.20 -8.18
C GLY A 57 3.41 5.76 -7.53
N ARG A 58 3.29 6.62 -6.51
CA ARG A 58 4.40 7.38 -5.94
C ARG A 58 4.57 7.20 -4.43
N VAL A 59 3.49 7.22 -3.66
CA VAL A 59 3.56 7.11 -2.19
C VAL A 59 3.25 5.68 -1.76
N PHE A 60 4.13 5.09 -0.96
CA PHE A 60 4.06 3.69 -0.53
C PHE A 60 3.80 3.58 0.98
N LEU A 61 2.56 3.26 1.35
CA LEU A 61 2.21 2.86 2.71
C LEU A 61 2.31 1.33 2.81
N ILE A 62 3.36 0.82 3.46
CA ILE A 62 3.77 -0.59 3.37
C ILE A 62 3.61 -1.27 4.73
N LEU A 63 2.88 -2.39 4.76
CA LEU A 63 2.79 -3.30 5.90
C LEU A 63 3.63 -4.57 5.66
N ASN A 64 4.25 -5.07 6.72
CA ASN A 64 4.94 -6.36 6.75
C ASN A 64 3.91 -7.50 6.75
N GLY A 65 3.97 -8.35 5.74
CA GLY A 65 3.14 -9.54 5.62
C GLY A 65 2.05 -9.44 4.54
N TYR A 66 1.10 -10.38 4.65
CA TYR A 66 -0.03 -10.48 3.74
C TYR A 66 -1.24 -9.75 4.32
N HIS A 67 -1.59 -8.62 3.70
CA HIS A 67 -2.76 -7.82 4.02
C HIS A 67 -3.64 -7.55 2.78
N ALA A 68 -3.36 -8.21 1.66
CA ALA A 68 -3.98 -7.84 0.38
C ALA A 68 -5.49 -8.08 0.37
N GLU A 69 -5.95 -9.19 0.93
CA GLU A 69 -7.38 -9.50 1.08
C GLU A 69 -8.11 -8.48 1.97
N PRO A 70 -7.72 -8.24 3.23
CA PRO A 70 -8.42 -7.27 4.06
C PRO A 70 -8.35 -5.85 3.50
N LEU A 71 -7.22 -5.43 2.91
CA LEU A 71 -7.11 -4.12 2.27
C LEU A 71 -8.00 -3.99 1.04
N ILE A 72 -8.15 -5.04 0.23
CA ILE A 72 -9.05 -5.03 -0.92
C ILE A 72 -10.51 -4.98 -0.48
N ASN A 73 -10.87 -5.69 0.58
CA ASN A 73 -12.21 -5.64 1.15
C ASN A 73 -12.51 -4.22 1.67
N ALA A 74 -11.60 -3.65 2.46
CA ALA A 74 -11.71 -2.28 2.97
C ALA A 74 -11.80 -1.24 1.84
N ALA A 75 -11.00 -1.40 0.77
CA ALA A 75 -11.06 -0.56 -0.42
C ALA A 75 -12.40 -0.67 -1.16
N THR A 76 -12.97 -1.87 -1.22
CA THR A 76 -14.24 -2.12 -1.91
C THR A 76 -15.42 -1.54 -1.13
N GLU A 77 -15.37 -1.61 0.21
CA GLU A 77 -16.43 -1.13 1.09
C GLU A 77 -16.40 0.39 1.28
N ASN A 78 -15.21 0.95 1.55
CA ASN A 78 -15.05 2.34 2.00
C ASN A 78 -14.02 3.13 1.20
N GLY A 79 -13.53 2.60 0.08
CA GLY A 79 -12.52 3.28 -0.73
C GLY A 79 -11.22 3.51 0.02
N ILE A 80 -10.54 4.63 -0.27
CA ILE A 80 -9.27 4.97 0.35
C ILE A 80 -9.38 5.12 1.88
N GLN A 81 -10.54 5.57 2.38
CA GLN A 81 -10.79 5.70 3.82
C GLN A 81 -10.59 4.36 4.53
N GLY A 82 -11.23 3.30 4.04
CA GLY A 82 -11.10 1.97 4.64
C GLY A 82 -9.66 1.44 4.61
N CYS A 83 -8.90 1.76 3.57
CA CYS A 83 -7.48 1.39 3.52
C CYS A 83 -6.64 2.14 4.56
N VAL A 84 -6.90 3.43 4.76
CA VAL A 84 -6.20 4.24 5.78
C VAL A 84 -6.54 3.74 7.18
N ASP A 85 -7.81 3.50 7.47
CA ASP A 85 -8.26 2.97 8.75
C ASP A 85 -7.55 1.64 9.06
N TYR A 86 -7.55 0.72 8.09
CA TYR A 86 -6.86 -0.56 8.22
C TYR A 86 -5.35 -0.39 8.44
N PHE A 87 -4.70 0.53 7.70
CA PHE A 87 -3.28 0.79 7.86
C PHE A 87 -2.95 1.32 9.25
N VAL A 88 -3.74 2.25 9.77
CA VAL A 88 -3.59 2.84 11.10
C VAL A 88 -3.76 1.79 12.20
N GLU A 89 -4.79 0.94 12.11
CA GLU A 89 -4.99 -0.17 13.04
C GLU A 89 -3.80 -1.16 13.07
N ASN A 90 -3.08 -1.26 11.95
CA ASN A 90 -1.96 -2.17 11.78
C ASN A 90 -0.60 -1.45 11.72
N ILE A 91 -0.51 -0.19 12.16
CA ILE A 91 0.70 0.64 11.96
C ILE A 91 1.94 0.08 12.64
N ALA A 92 1.78 -0.69 13.73
CA ALA A 92 2.87 -1.41 14.38
C ALA A 92 3.54 -2.46 13.46
N GLN A 93 2.88 -2.86 12.37
CA GLN A 93 3.41 -3.75 11.34
C GLN A 93 3.96 -2.99 10.12
N ALA A 94 4.00 -1.65 10.16
CA ALA A 94 4.57 -0.86 9.07
C ALA A 94 6.02 -1.30 8.78
N ASN A 95 6.33 -1.48 7.50
CA ASN A 95 7.69 -1.79 7.08
C ASN A 95 8.57 -0.56 7.29
N ALA A 96 9.85 -0.77 7.63
CA ALA A 96 10.81 0.31 7.84
C ALA A 96 11.03 1.19 6.60
N LEU A 97 10.74 0.67 5.40
CA LEU A 97 10.78 1.40 4.12
C LEU A 97 9.45 2.07 3.76
N SER A 98 8.44 2.01 4.62
CA SER A 98 7.17 2.68 4.37
C SER A 98 7.32 4.20 4.51
N GLU A 99 6.67 4.93 3.61
CA GLU A 99 6.75 6.39 3.53
C GLU A 99 5.71 7.12 4.39
N HIS A 100 4.98 6.40 5.24
CA HIS A 100 3.85 6.95 6.02
C HIS A 100 4.23 8.16 6.89
N LEU A 101 5.46 8.22 7.42
CA LEU A 101 5.92 9.39 8.20
C LEU A 101 6.07 10.65 7.33
N MET A 102 6.59 10.51 6.11
CA MET A 102 6.71 11.64 5.16
C MET A 102 5.32 12.02 4.63
N ALA A 103 4.52 11.03 4.23
CA ALA A 103 3.16 11.23 3.74
C ALA A 103 2.24 11.90 4.78
N ALA A 104 2.51 11.70 6.08
CA ALA A 104 1.80 12.31 7.18
C ALA A 104 2.40 13.65 7.67
N GLY A 105 3.51 14.11 7.09
CA GLY A 105 4.19 15.34 7.49
C GLY A 105 4.87 15.27 8.87
N VAL A 106 5.15 14.07 9.37
CA VAL A 106 5.81 13.84 10.68
C VAL A 106 7.32 14.05 10.58
N VAL A 107 7.91 13.76 9.40
CA VAL A 107 9.33 13.95 9.11
C VAL A 107 9.51 14.78 7.84
N SER A 108 10.74 15.23 7.58
CA SER A 108 11.08 15.98 6.36
C SER A 108 10.66 15.24 5.10
N ASP A 109 9.96 15.94 4.21
CA ASP A 109 9.44 15.40 2.96
C ASP A 109 10.02 16.15 1.75
N PRO A 110 11.25 15.81 1.31
CA PRO A 110 11.89 16.49 0.17
C PRO A 110 11.22 16.15 -1.17
N PHE A 111 10.31 15.18 -1.20
CA PHE A 111 9.65 14.71 -2.41
C PHE A 111 8.19 15.17 -2.50
N ASN A 112 7.66 15.92 -1.54
CA ASN A 112 6.25 16.33 -1.50
C ASN A 112 5.28 15.13 -1.56
N LEU A 113 5.61 14.04 -0.84
CA LEU A 113 4.74 12.88 -0.63
C LEU A 113 3.48 13.25 0.16
N MET A 114 3.57 14.18 1.11
CA MET A 114 2.41 14.70 1.85
C MET A 114 1.42 15.39 0.91
N GLY A 115 1.91 16.12 -0.11
CA GLY A 115 1.05 16.73 -1.13
C GLY A 115 0.21 15.68 -1.87
N THR A 116 0.84 14.61 -2.35
CA THR A 116 0.12 13.48 -2.98
C THR A 116 -0.81 12.77 -2.00
N ALA A 117 -0.39 12.60 -0.74
CA ALA A 117 -1.23 12.02 0.30
C ALA A 117 -2.50 12.84 0.55
N LEU A 118 -2.40 14.17 0.57
CA LEU A 118 -3.54 15.08 0.71
C LEU A 118 -4.48 15.02 -0.49
N GLU A 119 -3.94 14.98 -1.71
CA GLU A 119 -4.74 14.88 -2.94
C GLU A 119 -5.55 13.57 -3.01
N VAL A 120 -4.96 12.45 -2.57
CA VAL A 120 -5.58 11.12 -2.70
C VAL A 120 -6.41 10.72 -1.49
N MET A 121 -5.88 10.91 -0.28
CA MET A 121 -6.52 10.47 0.96
C MET A 121 -7.39 11.56 1.59
N GLY A 122 -7.12 12.83 1.27
CA GLY A 122 -7.77 13.98 1.91
C GLY A 122 -7.16 14.34 3.28
N GLN A 123 -7.43 15.56 3.71
CA GLN A 123 -6.90 16.13 4.96
C GLN A 123 -7.18 15.26 6.19
N HIS A 124 -8.42 14.78 6.33
CA HIS A 124 -8.84 13.97 7.47
C HIS A 124 -7.97 12.71 7.65
N ASN A 125 -7.70 12.00 6.55
CA ASN A 125 -6.91 10.77 6.58
C ASN A 125 -5.44 11.01 6.84
N VAL A 126 -4.87 12.10 6.28
CA VAL A 126 -3.49 12.50 6.57
C VAL A 126 -3.34 12.83 8.06
N GLU A 127 -4.28 13.54 8.66
CA GLU A 127 -4.27 13.83 10.10
C GLU A 127 -4.42 12.58 10.96
N THR A 128 -5.30 11.65 10.58
CA THR A 128 -5.48 10.37 11.28
C THR A 128 -4.18 9.55 11.22
N LEU A 129 -3.54 9.48 10.05
CA LEU A 129 -2.26 8.81 9.89
C LEU A 129 -1.16 9.47 10.72
N ALA A 130 -1.09 10.80 10.73
CA ALA A 130 -0.12 11.56 11.54
C ALA A 130 -0.27 11.28 13.04
N LYS A 131 -1.50 11.22 13.55
CA LYS A 131 -1.77 10.91 14.97
C LYS A 131 -1.36 9.50 15.34
N ALA A 132 -1.51 8.54 14.44
CA ALA A 132 -1.13 7.15 14.70
C ALA A 132 0.39 6.92 14.59
N ALA A 133 1.07 7.75 13.80
CA ALA A 133 2.50 7.66 13.50
C ALA A 133 3.41 8.36 14.53
N ALA A 134 2.84 9.18 15.41
CA ALA A 134 3.52 9.92 16.47
C ALA A 134 3.75 9.07 17.72
#